data_AF-A0A5C6X324-F1
#
_entry.id   AF-A0A5C6X324-F1
#
_cell.length_a   1.000
_cell.length_b   1.000
_cell.length_c   1.000
_cell.angle_alpha   90.00
_cell.angle_beta   90.00
_cell.angle_gamma   90.00
#
_symmetry.space_group_name_H-M   'P 1'
#
loop_
_entity.id
_entity.type
_entity.pdbx_description
1 polymer ?
#
loop_
_entity_poly.entity_id
_entity_poly.type
_entity_poly.pdbx_seq_one_letter_code
_entity_poly.pdbx_strand_id
1 'polypeptide(L)'
;VAATLTLISVFAPVAFLGGMTGELYRQFAVTIAVSVMFSGIVALTLAPALSALLLGKEDSGKESWFFRYFNSGFQKISNGYANTVQWFLRHAVLGILVFVVVIGSVAFLINRLPPGLVPQEDQGVALVAYQLPPVSALGRTEAVRDKVSKMLLSMEEIEDYTTLAGYDIIASSQRTSAG
;
A
#
# COMPACT_ATOMS: atom_id res chain seq x y z
N VAL A 1 6.99 -4.55 25.12
CA VAL A 1 7.66 -3.25 25.37
C VAL A 1 8.68 -2.93 24.28
N ALA A 2 9.77 -3.70 24.11
CA ALA A 2 10.80 -3.41 23.11
C ALA A 2 10.22 -3.26 21.69
N ALA A 3 9.47 -4.26 21.20
CA ALA A 3 8.83 -4.19 19.88
C ALA A 3 7.93 -2.96 19.70
N THR A 4 7.14 -2.62 20.73
CA THR A 4 6.25 -1.46 20.75
C THR A 4 7.04 -0.14 20.62
N LEU A 5 8.10 0.00 21.42
CA LEU A 5 8.97 1.19 21.40
C LEU A 5 9.75 1.30 20.08
N THR A 6 10.23 0.19 19.52
CA THR A 6 10.93 0.19 18.23
C THR A 6 10.03 0.67 17.10
N LEU A 7 8.78 0.20 17.05
CA LEU A 7 7.80 0.66 16.05
C LEU A 7 7.50 2.15 16.21
N ILE A 8 7.23 2.61 17.45
CA ILE A 8 7.01 4.04 17.72
C ILE A 8 8.23 4.87 17.30
N SER A 9 9.44 4.40 17.56
CA SER A 9 10.69 5.11 17.20
C SER A 9 10.89 5.24 15.70
N VAL A 10 10.40 4.28 14.90
CA VAL A 10 10.48 4.34 13.44
C VAL A 10 9.38 5.24 12.86
N PHE A 11 8.17 5.22 13.41
CA PHE A 11 7.03 5.97 12.86
C PHE A 11 6.91 7.41 13.38
N ALA A 12 7.40 7.72 14.59
CA ALA A 12 7.33 9.07 15.14
C ALA A 12 8.02 10.13 14.26
N PRO A 13 9.23 9.89 13.70
CA PRO A 13 9.87 10.83 12.79
C PRO A 13 9.07 11.09 11.51
N VAL A 14 8.36 10.07 11.00
CA VAL A 14 7.56 10.14 9.76
C VAL A 14 6.42 11.16 9.90
N ALA A 15 5.87 11.34 11.10
CA ALA A 15 4.83 12.34 11.36
C ALA A 15 5.32 13.79 11.18
N PHE A 16 6.62 14.05 11.28
CA PHE A 16 7.21 15.38 11.12
C PHE A 16 7.62 15.70 9.67
N LEU A 17 7.40 14.79 8.73
CA LEU A 17 7.64 15.05 7.30
C LEU A 17 6.65 16.11 6.77
N GLY A 18 7.17 17.05 5.97
CA GLY A 18 6.38 18.08 5.28
C GLY A 18 6.06 17.73 3.83
N GLY A 19 5.26 18.57 3.17
CA GLY A 19 4.87 18.41 1.76
C GLY A 19 3.71 17.42 1.54
N MET A 20 3.25 17.30 0.28
CA MET A 20 2.12 16.41 -0.08
C MET A 20 2.39 14.95 0.28
N THR A 21 3.61 14.46 0.02
CA THR A 21 4.04 13.11 0.39
C THR A 21 4.09 12.91 1.91
N GLY A 22 4.49 13.95 2.66
CA GLY A 22 4.52 13.91 4.12
C GLY A 22 3.14 13.78 4.74
N GLU A 23 2.13 14.45 4.19
CA GLU A 23 0.76 14.36 4.69
C GLU A 23 0.15 12.97 4.48
N LEU A 24 0.38 12.36 3.31
CA LEU A 24 -0.03 10.97 3.05
C LEU A 24 0.62 10.00 4.05
N TYR A 25 1.92 10.14 4.30
CA TYR A 25 2.62 9.27 5.25
C TYR A 25 2.25 9.54 6.71
N ARG A 26 1.92 10.79 7.07
CA ARG A 26 1.52 11.17 8.42
C ARG A 26 0.27 10.42 8.86
N GLN A 27 -0.73 10.28 7.99
CA GLN A 27 -1.97 9.56 8.30
C GLN A 27 -1.68 8.10 8.68
N PHE A 28 -0.88 7.39 7.88
CA PHE A 28 -0.49 6.02 8.18
C PHE A 28 0.38 5.93 9.45
N ALA A 29 1.37 6.80 9.58
CA ALA A 29 2.31 6.77 10.70
C ALA A 29 1.61 7.01 12.04
N VAL A 30 0.71 8.00 12.11
CA VAL A 30 -0.04 8.33 13.33
C VAL A 30 -0.98 7.20 13.71
N THR A 31 -1.75 6.66 12.76
CA THR A 31 -2.66 5.54 13.05
C THR A 31 -1.91 4.31 13.55
N ILE A 32 -0.81 3.93 12.90
CA ILE A 32 0.00 2.77 13.33
C ILE A 32 0.61 3.03 14.72
N ALA A 33 1.19 4.20 14.96
CA ALA A 33 1.82 4.53 16.23
C ALA A 33 0.81 4.47 17.38
N VAL A 34 -0.37 5.08 17.21
CA VAL A 34 -1.44 5.08 18.22
C VAL A 34 -1.98 3.66 18.44
N SER A 35 -2.27 2.90 17.38
CA SER A 35 -2.75 1.51 17.49
C SER A 35 -1.75 0.60 18.19
N VAL A 36 -0.46 0.69 17.85
CA VAL A 36 0.61 -0.10 18.48
C VAL A 36 0.81 0.30 19.94
N MET A 37 0.70 1.59 20.27
CA MET A 37 0.76 2.07 21.65
C MET A 37 -0.35 1.46 22.50
N PHE A 38 -1.62 1.56 22.06
CA PHE A 38 -2.74 0.95 22.76
C PHE A 38 -2.63 -0.57 22.82
N SER A 39 -2.21 -1.23 21.74
CA SER A 39 -1.92 -2.66 21.72
C SER A 39 -0.89 -3.06 22.77
N GLY A 40 0.17 -2.27 22.94
CA GLY A 40 1.17 -2.48 23.98
C GLY A 40 0.59 -2.39 25.40
N ILE A 41 -0.29 -1.41 25.65
CA ILE A 41 -0.99 -1.28 26.93
C ILE A 41 -1.87 -2.51 27.18
N VAL A 42 -2.68 -2.90 26.20
CA VAL A 42 -3.57 -4.07 26.28
C VAL A 42 -2.78 -5.37 26.51
N ALA A 43 -1.66 -5.55 25.80
CA ALA A 43 -0.79 -6.71 25.93
C ALA A 43 -0.10 -6.82 27.30
N LEU A 44 0.08 -5.71 28.02
CA LEU A 44 0.71 -5.69 29.35
C LEU A 44 -0.31 -5.72 30.49
N THR A 45 -1.56 -5.35 30.24
CA THR A 45 -2.61 -5.23 31.26
C THR A 45 -3.67 -6.30 31.11
N LEU A 46 -4.44 -6.22 30.04
CA LEU A 46 -5.58 -7.10 29.79
C LEU A 46 -5.15 -8.52 29.44
N ALA A 47 -4.11 -8.70 28.62
CA ALA A 47 -3.69 -10.04 28.21
C ALA A 47 -3.23 -10.90 29.40
N PRO A 48 -2.35 -10.43 30.32
CA PRO A 48 -2.00 -11.21 31.51
C PRO A 48 -3.19 -11.42 32.45
N ALA A 49 -4.07 -10.42 32.60
CA ALA A 49 -5.26 -10.55 33.45
C ALA A 49 -6.22 -11.63 32.92
N LEU A 50 -6.50 -11.62 31.61
CA LEU A 50 -7.34 -12.63 30.97
C LEU A 50 -6.66 -14.00 30.95
N SER A 51 -5.34 -14.08 30.74
CA SER A 51 -4.62 -15.33 30.86
C SER A 51 -4.68 -15.88 32.29
N ALA A 52 -4.59 -15.05 33.33
CA ALA A 52 -4.73 -15.51 34.70
C ALA A 52 -6.16 -15.96 35.06
N LEU A 53 -7.19 -15.35 34.46
CA LEU A 53 -8.59 -15.62 34.76
C LEU A 53 -9.21 -16.75 33.93
N LEU A 54 -8.84 -16.86 32.65
CA LEU A 54 -9.46 -17.78 31.69
C LEU A 54 -8.64 -19.03 31.44
N LEU A 55 -7.32 -18.97 31.62
CA LEU A 55 -6.44 -20.12 31.39
C LEU A 55 -6.55 -21.06 32.60
N GLY A 56 -7.27 -22.16 32.41
CA GLY A 56 -7.38 -23.23 33.40
C GLY A 56 -6.07 -23.99 33.59
N LYS A 57 -6.08 -24.98 34.49
CA LYS A 57 -4.97 -25.95 34.59
C LYS A 57 -4.84 -26.69 33.25
N GLU A 58 -3.61 -26.87 32.81
CA GLU A 58 -3.28 -27.62 31.62
C GLU A 58 -3.84 -29.05 31.78
N ASP A 59 -4.94 -29.34 31.08
CA ASP A 59 -5.42 -30.71 30.98
C ASP A 59 -4.41 -31.45 30.12
N SER A 60 -3.66 -32.37 30.74
CA SER A 60 -2.77 -33.31 30.06
C SER A 60 -3.56 -34.36 29.25
N GLY A 61 -4.67 -33.94 28.65
CA GLY A 61 -5.43 -34.71 27.69
C GLY A 61 -4.56 -35.00 26.48
N LYS A 62 -4.67 -36.21 25.94
CA LYS A 62 -3.91 -36.63 24.75
C LYS A 62 -4.16 -35.63 23.63
N GLU A 63 -3.13 -34.89 23.23
CA GLU A 63 -3.16 -34.03 22.05
C GLU A 63 -3.78 -34.79 20.87
N SER A 64 -4.74 -34.17 20.17
CA SER A 64 -5.35 -34.77 18.98
C SER A 64 -4.26 -35.19 17.99
N TRP A 65 -4.47 -36.30 17.28
CA TRP A 65 -3.49 -36.88 16.36
C TRP A 65 -2.98 -35.87 15.31
N PHE A 66 -3.85 -34.94 14.89
CA PHE A 66 -3.52 -33.83 14.01
C PHE A 66 -2.50 -32.86 14.65
N PHE A 67 -2.76 -32.39 15.87
CA PHE A 67 -1.85 -31.48 16.58
C PHE A 67 -0.50 -32.15 16.87
N ARG A 68 -0.48 -33.46 17.17
CA ARG A 68 0.78 -34.19 17.35
C ARG A 68 1.62 -34.25 16.07
N TYR A 69 0.98 -34.48 14.92
CA TYR A 69 1.66 -34.46 13.63
C TYR A 69 2.20 -33.07 13.31
N PHE A 70 1.38 -32.03 13.50
CA PHE A 70 1.79 -30.64 13.32
C PHE A 70 2.96 -30.25 14.24
N ASN A 71 2.85 -30.52 15.54
CA ASN A 71 3.88 -30.25 16.55
C ASN A 71 5.19 -30.96 16.20
N SER A 72 5.12 -32.22 15.77
CA SER A 72 6.29 -32.98 15.33
C SER A 72 6.93 -32.39 14.07
N GLY A 73 6.12 -31.93 13.11
CA GLY A 73 6.61 -31.24 11.91
C GLY A 73 7.26 -29.89 12.25
N PHE A 74 6.59 -29.09 13.06
CA PHE A 74 7.09 -27.80 13.54
C PHE A 74 8.41 -27.95 14.30
N GLN A 75 8.53 -28.98 15.15
CA GLN A 75 9.75 -29.24 15.90
C GLN A 75 10.91 -29.67 15.00
N LYS A 76 10.66 -30.44 13.94
CA LYS A 76 11.68 -30.74 12.92
C LYS A 76 12.16 -29.46 12.23
N ILE A 77 11.25 -28.55 11.86
CA ILE A 77 11.59 -27.27 11.23
C ILE A 77 12.40 -26.40 12.20
N SER A 78 11.98 -26.29 13.46
CA SER A 78 12.66 -25.51 14.49
C SER A 78 14.08 -26.01 14.75
N ASN A 79 14.25 -27.33 14.87
CA ASN A 79 15.57 -27.95 15.00
C ASN A 79 16.44 -27.73 13.76
N GLY A 80 15.86 -27.83 12.56
CA GLY A 80 16.54 -27.53 11.30
C GLY A 80 17.01 -26.07 11.22
N TYR A 81 16.17 -25.12 11.62
CA TYR A 81 16.52 -23.71 11.73
C TYR A 81 17.67 -23.50 12.71
N ALA A 82 17.58 -24.05 13.93
CA ALA A 82 18.63 -23.93 14.95
C ALA A 82 19.98 -24.49 14.46
N ASN A 83 19.96 -25.66 13.82
CA ASN A 83 21.16 -26.26 13.23
C ASN A 83 21.75 -25.41 12.10
N THR A 84 20.90 -24.81 11.26
CA THR A 84 21.32 -23.91 10.19
C THR A 84 21.97 -22.66 10.75
N VAL A 85 21.36 -22.02 11.75
CA VAL A 85 21.93 -20.85 12.43
C VAL A 85 23.27 -21.21 13.08
N GLN A 86 23.36 -22.34 13.78
CA GLN A 86 24.61 -22.78 14.39
C GLN A 86 25.71 -23.02 13.35
N TRP A 87 25.36 -23.58 12.19
CA TRP A 87 26.29 -23.77 11.09
C TRP A 87 26.78 -22.44 10.51
N PHE A 88 25.89 -21.46 10.32
CA PHE A 88 26.24 -20.11 9.88
C PHE A 88 27.13 -19.37 10.88
N LEU A 89 26.87 -19.51 12.18
CA LEU A 89 27.71 -18.90 13.22
C LEU A 89 29.13 -19.49 13.24
N ARG A 90 29.29 -20.79 12.93
CA ARG A 90 30.61 -21.43 12.78
C ARG A 90 31.32 -21.00 11.50
N HIS A 91 30.58 -20.65 10.45
CA HIS A 91 31.09 -20.18 9.16
C HIS A 91 30.79 -18.69 8.96
N ALA A 92 31.20 -17.85 9.92
CA ALA A 92 30.86 -16.43 9.95
C ALA A 92 31.22 -15.68 8.65
N VAL A 93 32.31 -16.05 7.97
CA VAL A 93 32.70 -15.47 6.68
C VAL A 93 31.63 -15.68 5.62
N LEU A 94 31.03 -16.88 5.55
CA LEU A 94 29.93 -17.16 4.62
C LEU A 94 28.69 -16.35 4.98
N GLY A 95 28.38 -16.21 6.27
CA GLY A 95 27.27 -15.38 6.75
C GLY A 95 27.43 -13.91 6.34
N ILE A 96 28.62 -13.36 6.51
CA ILE A 96 28.95 -11.99 6.10
C ILE A 96 28.85 -11.85 4.57
N LEU A 97 29.36 -12.82 3.81
CA LEU A 97 29.28 -12.79 2.35
C LEU A 97 27.82 -12.76 1.88
N VAL A 98 26.98 -13.64 2.41
CA VAL A 98 25.54 -13.66 2.10
C VAL A 98 24.88 -12.32 2.48
N PHE A 99 25.21 -11.76 3.65
CA PHE A 99 24.69 -10.47 4.07
C PHE A 99 25.06 -9.33 3.12
N VAL A 100 26.33 -9.28 2.68
CA VAL A 100 26.81 -8.29 1.70
C VAL A 100 26.10 -8.47 0.36
N VAL A 101 25.91 -9.71 -0.09
CA VAL A 101 25.18 -10.01 -1.34
C VAL A 101 23.72 -9.53 -1.24
N VAL A 102 23.05 -9.74 -0.11
CA VAL A 102 21.67 -9.26 0.09
C VAL A 102 21.61 -7.74 0.07
N ILE A 103 22.48 -7.04 0.81
CA ILE A 103 22.55 -5.57 0.79
C ILE A 103 22.85 -5.06 -0.61
N GLY A 104 23.83 -5.64 -1.30
CA GLY A 104 24.19 -5.29 -2.66
C GLY A 104 23.02 -5.48 -3.63
N SER A 105 22.26 -6.56 -3.47
CA SER A 105 21.07 -6.84 -4.29
C SER A 105 19.96 -5.82 -4.05
N VAL A 106 19.70 -5.46 -2.79
CA VAL A 106 18.70 -4.42 -2.44
C VAL A 106 19.11 -3.07 -3.02
N ALA A 107 20.38 -2.67 -2.85
CA ALA A 107 20.89 -1.42 -3.42
C ALA A 107 20.78 -1.41 -4.95
N PHE A 108 21.09 -2.53 -5.61
CA PHE A 108 20.93 -2.68 -7.05
C PHE A 108 19.47 -2.55 -7.50
N LEU A 109 18.53 -3.20 -6.79
CA LEU A 109 17.11 -3.17 -7.11
C LEU A 109 16.49 -1.78 -6.91
N ILE A 110 16.83 -1.09 -5.82
CA ILE A 110 16.33 0.26 -5.54
C ILE A 110 16.74 1.23 -6.64
N ASN A 111 17.98 1.14 -7.14
CA ASN A 111 18.46 1.99 -8.23
C ASN A 111 17.82 1.70 -9.60
N ARG A 112 17.14 0.55 -9.75
CA ARG A 112 16.45 0.13 -10.98
C ARG A 112 14.94 0.38 -10.92
N LEU A 113 14.39 0.65 -9.75
CA LEU A 113 12.96 0.82 -9.56
C LEU A 113 12.53 2.23 -10.04
N PRO A 114 11.65 2.35 -11.04
CA PRO A 114 11.20 3.65 -11.52
C PRO A 114 10.42 4.39 -10.42
N PRO A 115 10.70 5.68 -10.19
CA PRO A 115 9.97 6.46 -9.20
C PRO A 115 8.54 6.71 -9.68
N GLY A 116 7.58 6.54 -8.78
CA GLY A 116 6.18 6.93 -8.97
C GLY A 116 5.66 7.53 -7.68
N LEU A 117 4.76 8.52 -7.78
CA LEU A 117 4.15 9.13 -6.58
C LEU A 117 2.94 8.31 -6.11
N VAL A 118 1.95 8.16 -6.98
CA VAL A 118 0.72 7.37 -6.75
C VAL A 118 0.36 6.72 -8.08
N PRO A 119 -0.02 5.44 -8.12
CA PRO A 119 -0.51 4.81 -9.34
C PRO A 119 -1.78 5.53 -9.83
N GLN A 120 -1.96 5.59 -11.15
CA GLN A 120 -3.22 6.09 -11.69
C GLN A 120 -4.31 5.08 -11.36
N GLU A 121 -5.38 5.56 -10.74
CA GLU A 121 -6.56 4.77 -10.42
C GLU A 121 -7.65 5.03 -11.45
N ASP A 122 -8.38 3.98 -11.80
CA ASP A 122 -9.60 4.13 -12.58
C ASP A 122 -10.70 4.69 -11.68
N GLN A 123 -11.04 5.97 -11.87
CA GLN A 123 -12.08 6.65 -11.11
C GLN A 123 -13.46 6.52 -11.77
N GLY A 124 -13.60 5.73 -12.85
CA GLY A 124 -14.83 5.62 -13.63
C GLY A 124 -15.20 6.89 -14.39
N VAL A 125 -14.27 7.84 -14.54
CA VAL A 125 -14.47 9.11 -15.22
C VAL A 125 -13.29 9.37 -16.16
N ALA A 126 -13.61 9.75 -17.39
CA ALA A 126 -12.63 10.20 -18.38
C ALA A 126 -12.94 11.64 -18.81
N LEU A 127 -11.92 12.49 -18.85
CA LEU A 127 -12.02 13.85 -19.38
C LEU A 127 -11.60 13.84 -20.85
N VAL A 128 -12.53 14.23 -21.73
CA VAL A 128 -12.27 14.39 -23.17
C VAL A 128 -12.26 15.87 -23.48
N ALA A 129 -11.15 16.37 -24.04
CA ALA A 129 -11.04 17.74 -24.52
C ALA A 129 -10.77 17.70 -26.03
N TYR A 130 -11.60 18.39 -26.81
CA TYR A 130 -11.41 18.51 -28.26
C TYR A 130 -11.24 19.97 -28.67
N GLN A 131 -10.31 20.21 -29.60
CA GLN A 131 -10.00 21.53 -30.11
C GLN A 131 -10.12 21.53 -31.64
N LEU A 132 -10.97 22.42 -32.14
CA LEU A 132 -11.09 22.74 -33.56
C LEU A 132 -10.04 23.81 -33.94
N PRO A 133 -9.75 23.98 -35.24
CA PRO A 133 -8.88 25.06 -35.70
C PRO A 133 -9.28 26.42 -35.12
N PRO A 134 -8.29 27.27 -34.79
CA PRO A 134 -8.57 28.60 -34.25
C PRO A 134 -9.48 29.37 -35.21
N VAL A 135 -10.38 30.19 -34.66
CA VAL A 135 -11.43 30.94 -35.41
C VAL A 135 -12.61 30.07 -35.89
N SER A 136 -12.72 28.81 -35.45
CA SER A 136 -13.94 28.04 -35.67
C SER A 136 -15.14 28.66 -34.93
N ALA A 137 -16.23 28.85 -35.66
CA ALA A 137 -17.49 29.34 -35.09
C ALA A 137 -18.11 28.31 -34.14
N LEU A 138 -18.81 28.79 -33.11
CA LEU A 138 -19.42 27.93 -32.07
C LEU A 138 -20.32 26.83 -32.66
N GLY A 139 -21.16 27.16 -33.65
CA GLY A 139 -22.04 26.18 -34.29
C GLY A 139 -21.30 25.03 -34.99
N ARG A 140 -20.05 25.25 -35.44
CA ARG A 140 -19.21 24.17 -35.99
C ARG A 140 -18.72 23.25 -34.89
N THR A 141 -18.37 23.81 -33.73
CA THR A 141 -17.96 23.07 -32.53
C THR A 141 -19.13 22.27 -31.96
N GLU A 142 -20.34 22.82 -31.94
CA GLU A 142 -21.57 22.11 -31.55
C GLU A 142 -21.86 20.90 -32.45
N ALA A 143 -21.70 21.04 -33.77
CA ALA A 143 -21.87 19.92 -34.69
C ALA A 143 -20.84 18.79 -34.44
N VAL A 144 -19.60 19.14 -34.09
CA VAL A 144 -18.57 18.17 -33.72
C VAL A 144 -18.88 17.54 -32.36
N ARG A 145 -19.28 18.33 -31.36
CA ARG A 145 -19.74 17.87 -30.05
C ARG A 145 -20.80 16.79 -30.18
N ASP A 146 -21.85 17.05 -30.97
CA ASP A 146 -22.98 16.12 -31.14
C ASP A 146 -22.56 14.82 -31.83
N LYS A 147 -21.61 14.92 -32.76
CA LYS A 147 -21.05 13.74 -33.42
C LYS A 147 -20.22 12.91 -32.43
N VAL A 148 -19.37 13.55 -31.63
CA VAL A 148 -18.53 12.89 -30.61
C VAL A 148 -19.39 12.28 -29.51
N SER A 149 -20.40 12.99 -29.03
CA SER A 149 -21.38 12.51 -28.05
C SER A 149 -22.04 11.22 -28.49
N LYS A 150 -22.54 11.15 -29.74
CA LYS A 150 -23.15 9.93 -30.29
C LYS A 150 -22.17 8.76 -30.39
N MET A 151 -20.90 9.02 -30.72
CA MET A 151 -19.88 7.96 -30.79
C MET A 151 -19.53 7.43 -29.39
N LEU A 152 -19.39 8.32 -28.40
CA LEU A 152 -19.08 7.92 -27.02
C LEU A 152 -20.25 7.18 -26.38
N LEU A 153 -21.48 7.69 -26.51
CA LEU A 153 -22.69 7.00 -26.01
C LEU A 153 -23.01 5.68 -26.73
N SER A 154 -22.30 5.35 -27.81
CA SER A 154 -22.42 4.04 -28.47
C SER A 154 -21.51 2.97 -27.86
N MET A 155 -20.58 3.36 -26.98
CA MET A 155 -19.72 2.45 -26.22
C MET A 155 -20.50 1.97 -25.00
N GLU A 156 -20.55 0.65 -24.77
CA GLU A 156 -21.28 0.05 -23.65
C GLU A 156 -20.67 0.42 -22.29
N GLU A 157 -19.39 0.82 -22.28
CA GLU A 157 -18.64 1.26 -21.11
C GLU A 157 -18.98 2.68 -20.64
N ILE A 158 -19.75 3.45 -21.41
CA ILE A 158 -20.07 4.87 -21.12
C ILE A 158 -21.54 4.98 -20.72
N GLU A 159 -21.80 5.22 -19.43
CA GLU A 159 -23.16 5.41 -18.90
C GLU A 159 -23.73 6.80 -19.22
N ASP A 160 -22.93 7.85 -19.04
CA ASP A 160 -23.33 9.23 -19.30
C ASP A 160 -22.17 10.05 -19.88
N TYR A 161 -22.50 11.05 -20.70
CA TYR A 161 -21.53 11.94 -21.34
C TYR A 161 -22.03 13.38 -21.35
N THR A 162 -21.37 14.25 -20.58
CA THR A 162 -21.64 15.68 -20.51
C THR A 162 -20.51 16.48 -21.17
N THR A 163 -20.85 17.41 -22.06
CA THR A 163 -19.88 18.27 -22.76
C THR A 163 -20.49 19.65 -23.03
N LEU A 164 -19.63 20.68 -23.03
CA LEU A 164 -20.00 22.08 -23.25
C LEU A 164 -19.21 22.61 -24.45
N ALA A 165 -19.88 22.82 -25.58
CA ALA A 165 -19.26 23.49 -26.72
C ALA A 165 -18.98 24.97 -26.36
N GLY A 166 -17.79 25.44 -26.67
CA GLY A 166 -17.37 26.81 -26.37
C GLY A 166 -16.56 26.97 -25.08
N TYR A 167 -16.33 25.88 -24.33
CA TYR A 167 -15.60 25.91 -23.06
C TYR A 167 -14.36 25.00 -23.09
N ASP A 168 -13.19 25.57 -22.86
CA ASP A 168 -11.92 24.86 -22.76
C ASP A 168 -11.70 24.44 -21.31
N ILE A 169 -11.89 23.15 -21.00
CA ILE A 169 -11.71 22.58 -19.65
C ILE A 169 -10.25 22.67 -19.19
N ILE A 170 -9.30 22.57 -20.12
CA ILE A 170 -7.86 22.60 -19.80
C ILE A 170 -7.42 24.02 -19.42
N ALA A 171 -7.85 25.01 -20.20
CA ALA A 171 -7.52 26.41 -19.95
C ALA A 171 -8.53 27.14 -19.03
N SER A 172 -9.62 26.47 -18.63
CA SER A 172 -10.75 27.05 -17.88
C SER A 172 -11.26 28.37 -18.50
N SER A 173 -11.39 28.42 -19.83
CA SER A 173 -11.71 29.65 -20.57
C SER A 173 -12.75 29.45 -21.67
N GLN A 174 -13.49 30.51 -22.00
CA GLN A 174 -14.49 30.49 -23.08
C GLN A 174 -13.80 30.65 -24.44
N ARG A 175 -13.86 29.61 -25.27
CA ARG A 175 -13.29 29.57 -26.62
C ARG A 175 -14.26 28.87 -27.55
N THR A 176 -14.75 29.57 -28.57
CA THR A 176 -15.74 29.03 -29.51
C THR A 176 -15.28 27.78 -30.26
N SER A 177 -13.97 27.53 -30.33
CA SER A 177 -13.35 26.38 -31.00
C SER A 177 -12.99 25.21 -30.07
N ALA A 178 -13.31 25.26 -28.78
CA ALA A 178 -13.00 24.22 -27.79
C ALA A 178 -14.26 23.59 -27.20
N GLY A 179 -14.16 22.37 -26.68
CA GLY A 179 -15.22 21.70 -25.91
C GLY A 179 -14.80 20.38 -25.30
#